data_AF-A0A2M6YKB5-F1
#
_entry.id   AF-A0A2M6YKB5-F1
#
_cell.length_a   1.000
_cell.length_b   1.000
_cell.length_c   1.000
_cell.angle_alpha   90.00
_cell.angle_beta   90.00
_cell.angle_gamma   90.00
#
_symmetry.space_group_name_H-M   'P 1'
#
loop_
_entity.id
_entity.type
_entity.pdbx_description
1 polymer ?
#
loop_
_entity_poly.entity_id
_entity_poly.type
_entity_poly.pdbx_seq_one_letter_code
_entity_poly.pdbx_strand_id
1 'polypeptide(L)'
;EVCETVGMPPVLGLGSCVDNSRILIACAEMVKTGGIGDSIADLPVAGAAPEWMSEKAISIGQYVVASGVYTVFGVTFPTIEGTKFHKLLFEGLEEQGLGKWDFAVDPYEMAAKMIAHINKKREALGILGERERKLFDMADRRA
;
A
#
# COMPACT_ATOMS: atom_id res chain seq x y z
N GLU A 1 2.31 -15.17 -15.70
CA GLU A 1 3.66 -15.58 -15.23
C GLU A 1 3.68 -15.85 -13.71
N VAL A 2 3.91 -14.87 -12.81
CA VAL A 2 4.12 -15.15 -11.37
C VAL A 2 3.01 -15.99 -10.71
N CYS A 3 1.74 -15.64 -10.91
CA CYS A 3 0.60 -16.39 -10.36
C CYS A 3 0.55 -17.83 -10.87
N GLU A 4 0.81 -18.04 -12.17
CA GLU A 4 0.83 -19.37 -12.80
C GLU A 4 2.01 -20.20 -12.30
N THR A 5 3.19 -19.60 -12.19
CA THR A 5 4.41 -20.28 -11.72
C THR A 5 4.27 -20.75 -10.27
N VAL A 6 3.63 -19.96 -9.41
CA VAL A 6 3.41 -20.34 -8.00
C VAL A 6 2.16 -21.20 -7.82
N GLY A 7 1.22 -21.17 -8.78
CA GLY A 7 -0.08 -21.84 -8.68
C GLY A 7 -1.05 -21.12 -7.73
N MET A 8 -1.04 -19.78 -7.73
CA MET A 8 -1.92 -18.95 -6.88
C MET A 8 -2.86 -18.06 -7.72
N PRO A 9 -4.03 -17.65 -7.20
CA PRO A 9 -4.89 -16.67 -7.85
C PRO A 9 -4.29 -15.24 -7.76
N PRO A 10 -4.67 -14.32 -8.67
CA PRO A 10 -4.21 -12.92 -8.63
C PRO A 10 -4.78 -12.10 -7.46
N VAL A 11 -5.83 -12.60 -6.82
CA VAL A 11 -6.43 -12.00 -5.62
C VAL A 11 -6.38 -13.03 -4.50
N LEU A 12 -5.61 -12.73 -3.45
CA LEU A 12 -5.43 -13.60 -2.29
C LEU A 12 -6.41 -13.21 -1.19
N GLY A 13 -7.33 -14.12 -0.84
CA GLY A 13 -8.24 -13.92 0.29
C GLY A 13 -7.51 -14.06 1.63
N LEU A 14 -7.32 -12.95 2.34
CA LEU A 14 -6.57 -12.91 3.61
C LEU A 14 -7.45 -13.01 4.86
N GLY A 15 -8.77 -13.10 4.71
CA GLY A 15 -9.71 -13.35 5.80
C GLY A 15 -10.63 -12.16 6.08
N SER A 16 -10.87 -11.92 7.37
CA SER A 16 -11.81 -10.93 7.89
C SER A 16 -11.18 -9.54 8.09
N CYS A 17 -11.97 -8.54 8.51
CA CYS A 17 -11.44 -7.18 8.75
C CYS A 17 -10.31 -7.13 9.79
N VAL A 18 -10.29 -8.03 10.77
CA VAL A 18 -9.19 -8.10 11.77
C VAL A 18 -7.92 -8.73 11.20
N ASP A 19 -8.06 -9.52 10.13
CA ASP A 19 -6.93 -10.13 9.43
C ASP A 19 -6.17 -9.14 8.53
N ASN A 20 -6.63 -7.88 8.42
CA ASN A 20 -5.80 -6.80 7.85
C ASN A 20 -4.47 -6.62 8.61
N SER A 21 -4.40 -7.03 9.88
CA SER A 21 -3.15 -7.14 10.62
C SER A 21 -2.12 -8.06 9.92
N ARG A 22 -2.56 -9.10 9.20
CA ARG A 22 -1.68 -9.97 8.42
C ARG A 22 -1.04 -9.25 7.23
N ILE A 23 -1.73 -8.27 6.65
CA ILE A 23 -1.16 -7.42 5.58
C ILE A 23 0.00 -6.59 6.14
N LEU A 24 -0.15 -6.04 7.35
CA LEU A 24 0.94 -5.31 8.01
C LEU A 24 2.12 -6.23 8.35
N ILE A 25 1.86 -7.46 8.82
CA ILE A 25 2.91 -8.46 9.04
C ILE A 25 3.65 -8.76 7.72
N ALA A 26 2.93 -8.96 6.62
CA ALA A 26 3.54 -9.18 5.31
C ALA A 26 4.39 -7.99 4.85
N CYS A 27 3.91 -6.75 5.03
CA CYS A 27 4.68 -5.55 4.72
C CYS A 27 5.94 -5.44 5.58
N ALA A 28 5.84 -5.70 6.88
CA ALA A 28 6.98 -5.69 7.79
C ALA A 28 8.05 -6.73 7.38
N GLU A 29 7.61 -7.93 6.97
CA GLU A 29 8.53 -8.98 6.49
C GLU A 29 9.13 -8.64 5.10
N MET A 30 8.43 -7.90 4.24
CA MET A 30 9.02 -7.40 2.98
C MET A 30 10.19 -6.44 3.23
N VAL A 31 10.10 -5.59 4.25
CA VAL A 31 11.22 -4.71 4.66
C VAL A 31 12.32 -5.56 5.31
N LYS A 32 11.97 -6.30 6.37
CA LYS A 32 12.93 -7.02 7.21
C LYS A 32 13.70 -8.12 6.48
N THR A 33 12.98 -8.92 5.68
CA THR A 33 13.54 -10.10 5.01
C THR A 33 13.73 -9.85 3.52
N GLY A 34 12.80 -9.12 2.88
CA GLY A 34 12.90 -8.79 1.46
C GLY A 34 13.96 -7.73 1.14
N GLY A 35 14.38 -6.91 2.12
CA GLY A 35 15.39 -5.87 1.94
C GLY A 35 14.97 -4.76 0.96
N ILE A 36 13.67 -4.59 0.76
CA ILE A 36 13.11 -3.56 -0.12
C ILE A 36 12.78 -2.34 0.75
N GLY A 37 13.64 -1.32 0.71
CA GLY A 37 13.50 -0.10 1.51
C GLY A 37 13.88 -0.30 2.98
N ASP A 38 13.82 0.80 3.76
CA ASP A 38 14.18 0.81 5.19
C ASP A 38 12.95 0.81 6.10
N SER A 39 11.77 1.12 5.54
CA SER A 39 10.49 1.20 6.24
C SER A 39 9.32 0.75 5.36
N ILE A 40 8.17 0.47 5.98
CA ILE A 40 6.94 0.14 5.23
C ILE A 40 6.53 1.30 4.31
N ALA A 41 6.86 2.55 4.69
CA ALA A 41 6.55 3.73 3.89
C ALA A 41 7.30 3.77 2.55
N ASP A 42 8.40 3.03 2.41
CA ASP A 42 9.16 2.96 1.15
C ASP A 42 8.57 1.95 0.17
N LEU A 43 7.78 1.00 0.68
CA LEU A 43 7.26 -0.10 -0.12
C LEU A 43 6.30 0.39 -1.22
N PRO A 44 6.32 -0.24 -2.40
CA PRO A 44 5.40 0.03 -3.49
C PRO A 44 4.03 -0.64 -3.26
N VAL A 45 3.35 -0.26 -2.17
CA VAL A 45 2.05 -0.80 -1.73
C VAL A 45 1.03 0.31 -1.51
N ALA A 46 -0.26 -0.03 -1.62
CA ALA A 46 -1.37 0.89 -1.39
C ALA A 46 -2.52 0.17 -0.70
N GLY A 47 -3.21 0.88 0.20
CA GLY A 47 -4.49 0.48 0.78
C GLY A 47 -5.66 1.07 -0.01
N ALA A 48 -6.79 0.37 -0.02
CA ALA A 48 -8.03 0.88 -0.60
C ALA A 48 -9.25 0.43 0.20
N ALA A 49 -10.17 1.37 0.43
CA ALA A 49 -11.50 1.11 0.97
C ALA A 49 -12.56 1.79 0.09
N PRO A 50 -12.89 1.22 -1.10
CA PRO A 50 -13.74 1.86 -2.10
C PRO A 50 -15.17 2.10 -1.62
N GLU A 51 -15.70 1.17 -0.84
CA GLU A 51 -17.09 1.17 -0.37
C GLU A 51 -17.16 1.10 1.16
N TRP A 52 -16.36 1.92 1.84
CA TRP A 52 -16.35 1.92 3.30
C TRP A 52 -17.70 2.44 3.85
N MET A 53 -18.17 1.83 4.94
CA MET A 53 -19.43 2.19 5.58
C MET A 53 -19.32 2.37 7.10
N SER A 54 -18.40 1.66 7.75
CA SER A 54 -18.30 1.62 9.21
C SER A 54 -17.07 2.35 9.72
N GLU A 55 -17.16 2.87 10.95
CA GLU A 55 -16.03 3.47 11.66
C GLU A 55 -14.83 2.52 11.76
N LYS A 56 -15.08 1.20 11.81
CA LYS A 56 -14.02 0.18 11.75
C LYS A 56 -13.17 0.31 10.48
N ALA A 57 -13.77 0.59 9.33
CA ALA A 57 -13.03 0.75 8.07
C ALA A 57 -12.16 2.01 8.11
N ILE A 58 -12.65 3.09 8.72
CA ILE A 58 -11.87 4.31 8.96
C ILE A 58 -10.70 4.06 9.91
N SER A 59 -10.93 3.37 11.03
CA SER A 59 -9.86 2.99 11.95
C SER A 59 -8.80 2.10 11.27
N ILE A 60 -9.25 1.18 10.39
CA ILE A 60 -8.36 0.33 9.60
C ILE A 60 -7.48 1.17 8.67
N GLY A 61 -8.10 1.99 7.83
CA GLY A 61 -7.33 2.82 6.91
C GLY A 61 -6.41 3.79 7.64
N GLN A 62 -6.82 4.32 8.80
CA GLN A 62 -5.93 5.18 9.62
C GLN A 62 -4.70 4.42 10.15
N TYR A 63 -4.83 3.19 10.67
CA TYR A 63 -3.64 2.48 11.13
C TYR A 63 -2.76 2.02 9.96
N VAL A 64 -3.34 1.76 8.79
CA VAL A 64 -2.59 1.44 7.56
C VAL A 64 -1.77 2.67 7.12
N VAL A 65 -2.38 3.84 7.13
CA VAL A 65 -1.71 5.13 6.90
C VAL A 65 -0.62 5.41 7.93
N ALA A 66 -0.92 5.24 9.22
CA ALA A 66 0.05 5.41 10.29
C ALA A 66 1.19 4.38 10.24
N SER A 67 1.02 3.28 9.52
CA SER A 67 2.07 2.29 9.26
C SER A 67 2.92 2.62 8.02
N GLY A 68 2.66 3.73 7.32
CA GLY A 68 3.43 4.17 6.15
C GLY A 68 2.71 4.00 4.81
N VAL A 69 1.51 3.41 4.78
CA VAL A 69 0.87 3.00 3.53
C VAL A 69 -0.16 4.04 3.06
N TYR A 70 0.02 4.56 1.85
CA TYR A 70 -0.99 5.38 1.17
C TYR A 70 -2.32 4.63 1.07
N THR A 71 -3.43 5.27 1.45
CA THR A 71 -4.75 4.63 1.47
C THR A 71 -5.82 5.50 0.83
N VAL A 72 -6.49 4.97 -0.20
CA VAL A 72 -7.58 5.65 -0.90
C VAL A 72 -8.96 5.18 -0.41
N PHE A 73 -9.87 6.12 -0.15
CA PHE A 73 -11.24 5.87 0.29
C PHE A 73 -12.24 6.32 -0.78
N GLY A 74 -13.39 5.65 -0.86
CA GLY A 74 -14.50 6.08 -1.71
C GLY A 74 -15.74 6.52 -0.93
N VAL A 75 -16.88 6.60 -1.61
CA VAL A 75 -18.21 6.98 -1.09
C VAL A 75 -18.28 8.41 -0.53
N THR A 76 -17.76 8.62 0.68
CA THR A 76 -17.72 9.91 1.37
C THR A 76 -16.47 10.00 2.22
N PHE A 77 -16.28 11.12 2.91
CA PHE A 77 -15.19 11.29 3.85
C PHE A 77 -15.67 12.05 5.09
N PRO A 78 -15.37 11.59 6.31
CA PRO A 78 -15.88 12.20 7.55
C PRO A 78 -15.06 13.44 7.96
N THR A 79 -14.68 14.29 7.00
CA THR A 79 -13.93 15.53 7.26
C THR A 79 -14.45 16.68 6.44
N ILE A 80 -14.19 17.89 6.92
CA ILE A 80 -14.52 19.12 6.22
C ILE A 80 -13.29 19.58 5.45
N GLU A 81 -13.42 19.68 4.13
CA GLU A 81 -12.40 20.20 3.22
C GLU A 81 -11.95 21.61 3.64
N GLY A 82 -10.67 21.94 3.46
CA GLY A 82 -10.09 23.23 3.84
C GLY A 82 -9.76 23.40 5.33
N THR A 83 -10.11 22.44 6.20
CA THR A 83 -9.69 22.46 7.61
C THR A 83 -8.23 22.03 7.78
N LYS A 84 -7.59 22.45 8.89
CA LYS A 84 -6.24 21.99 9.26
C LYS A 84 -6.17 20.47 9.38
N PHE A 85 -7.24 19.84 9.89
CA PHE A 85 -7.31 18.40 10.03
C PHE A 85 -7.38 17.70 8.67
N HIS A 86 -8.21 18.21 7.74
CA HIS A 86 -8.25 17.69 6.37
C HIS A 86 -6.88 17.80 5.69
N LYS A 87 -6.21 18.95 5.78
CA LYS A 87 -4.86 19.12 5.24
C LYS A 87 -3.85 18.15 5.86
N LEU A 88 -3.92 17.92 7.17
CA LEU A 88 -3.06 16.95 7.85
C LEU A 88 -3.23 15.54 7.25
N LEU A 89 -4.46 15.06 7.06
CA LEU A 89 -4.72 13.71 6.57
C LEU A 89 -4.25 13.46 5.13
N PHE A 90 -4.42 14.45 4.24
CA PHE A 90 -4.14 14.32 2.81
C PHE A 90 -2.71 14.73 2.41
N GLU A 91 -2.02 15.52 3.24
CA GLU A 91 -0.67 16.02 2.95
C GLU A 91 0.28 15.84 4.13
N GLY A 92 -0.10 16.37 5.30
CA GLY A 92 0.82 16.49 6.45
C GLY A 92 1.29 15.17 7.06
N LEU A 93 0.55 14.07 6.90
CA LEU A 93 1.01 12.74 7.33
C LEU A 93 2.15 12.21 6.45
N GLU A 94 2.09 12.43 5.13
CA GLU A 94 3.18 12.02 4.21
C GLU A 94 4.46 12.81 4.51
N GLU A 95 4.34 14.10 4.84
CA GLU A 95 5.48 14.94 5.26
C GLU A 95 6.15 14.45 6.55
N GLN A 96 5.41 13.72 7.40
CA GLN A 96 5.93 13.10 8.63
C GLN A 96 6.54 11.70 8.41
N GLY A 97 6.66 11.26 7.15
CA GLY A 97 7.17 9.92 6.82
C GLY A 97 6.15 8.80 7.01
N LEU A 98 4.87 9.12 7.15
CA LEU A 98 3.77 8.14 7.19
C LEU A 98 3.17 7.96 5.79
N GLY A 99 2.10 7.18 5.70
CA GLY A 99 1.21 7.20 4.55
C GLY A 99 0.39 8.50 4.52
N LYS A 100 -0.54 8.56 3.59
CA LYS A 100 -1.59 9.59 3.58
C LYS A 100 -2.91 9.01 3.11
N TRP A 101 -3.96 9.75 3.41
CA TRP A 101 -5.28 9.47 2.87
C TRP A 101 -5.40 10.06 1.47
N ASP A 102 -6.27 9.45 0.67
CA ASP A 102 -6.75 10.00 -0.59
C ASP A 102 -8.22 9.63 -0.76
N PHE A 103 -8.88 10.30 -1.68
CA PHE A 103 -10.30 10.13 -1.94
C PHE A 103 -10.57 10.16 -3.45
N ALA A 104 -11.38 9.22 -3.91
CA ALA A 104 -11.99 9.25 -5.24
C ALA A 104 -13.28 8.42 -5.22
N VAL A 105 -14.30 8.90 -5.96
CA VAL A 105 -15.59 8.19 -6.08
C VAL A 105 -15.55 7.19 -7.22
N ASP A 106 -14.88 7.53 -8.32
CA ASP A 106 -14.77 6.65 -9.48
C ASP A 106 -13.72 5.56 -9.23
N PRO A 107 -14.07 4.26 -9.36
CA PRO A 107 -13.12 3.17 -9.10
C PRO A 107 -11.94 3.15 -10.09
N TYR A 108 -12.09 3.67 -11.30
CA TYR A 108 -10.97 3.77 -12.25
C TYR A 108 -9.99 4.86 -11.84
N GLU A 109 -10.48 6.00 -11.35
CA GLU A 109 -9.66 7.04 -10.73
C GLU A 109 -8.91 6.50 -9.50
N MET A 110 -9.59 5.76 -8.61
CA MET A 110 -8.94 5.10 -7.47
C MET A 110 -7.80 4.19 -7.92
N ALA A 111 -8.04 3.35 -8.93
CA ALA A 111 -7.02 2.46 -9.48
C ALA A 111 -5.84 3.25 -10.09
N ALA A 112 -6.11 4.30 -10.85
CA ALA A 112 -5.08 5.16 -11.44
C ALA A 112 -4.22 5.83 -10.36
N LYS A 113 -4.83 6.35 -9.30
CA LYS A 113 -4.14 6.94 -8.14
C LYS A 113 -3.24 5.93 -7.42
N MET A 114 -3.75 4.72 -7.16
CA MET A 114 -2.94 3.64 -6.55
C MET A 114 -1.75 3.26 -7.43
N ILE A 115 -1.95 3.07 -8.73
CA ILE A 115 -0.88 2.75 -9.68
C ILE A 115 0.17 3.85 -9.73
N ALA A 116 -0.26 5.12 -9.78
CA ALA A 116 0.64 6.26 -9.75
C ALA A 116 1.48 6.30 -8.46
N HIS A 117 0.86 6.07 -7.30
CA HIS A 117 1.56 5.97 -6.02
C HIS A 117 2.61 4.84 -6.02
N ILE A 118 2.20 3.64 -6.43
CA ILE A 118 3.07 2.46 -6.51
C ILE A 118 4.26 2.74 -7.43
N ASN A 119 4.03 3.34 -8.60
CA ASN A 119 5.11 3.68 -9.54
C ASN A 119 6.07 4.73 -8.96
N LYS A 120 5.57 5.76 -8.27
CA LYS A 120 6.39 6.75 -7.55
C LYS A 120 7.31 6.08 -6.53
N LYS A 121 6.80 5.11 -5.76
CA LYS A 121 7.59 4.35 -4.78
C LYS A 121 8.62 3.44 -5.47
N ARG A 122 8.23 2.77 -6.55
CA ARG A 122 9.16 1.96 -7.37
C ARG A 122 10.29 2.79 -7.95
N GLU A 123 10.01 4.01 -8.41
CA GLU A 123 11.02 4.93 -8.92
C GLU A 123 12.00 5.36 -7.83
N ALA A 124 11.49 5.74 -6.64
CA ALA A 124 12.32 6.09 -5.49
C ALA A 124 13.24 4.94 -5.04
N LEU A 125 12.78 3.70 -5.16
CA LEU A 125 13.56 2.49 -4.91
C LEU A 125 14.48 2.07 -6.09
N GLY A 126 14.40 2.77 -7.23
CA GLY A 126 15.13 2.44 -8.46
C GLY A 126 14.68 1.16 -9.16
N ILE A 127 13.53 0.59 -8.80
CA ILE A 127 12.98 -0.69 -9.33
C ILE A 127 11.89 -0.49 -10.39
N LEU A 128 11.73 0.73 -10.91
CA LEU A 128 10.84 1.02 -12.03
C LEU A 128 11.52 0.69 -13.36
N GLY A 129 10.79 0.04 -14.27
CA GLY A 129 11.29 -0.34 -15.59
C GLY A 129 11.85 -1.78 -15.67
N GLU A 130 12.36 -2.13 -16.85
CA GLU A 130 12.93 -3.45 -17.11
C GLU A 130 14.31 -3.56 -16.46
N ARG A 131 14.47 -4.54 -15.56
CA ARG A 131 15.77 -4.94 -15.05
C ARG A 131 16.17 -6.27 -15.68
N GLU A 132 17.46 -6.41 -15.94
CA GLU A 132 18.04 -7.69 -16.37
C GLU A 132 17.73 -8.76 -15.31
N ARG A 133 16.95 -9.78 -15.70
CA ARG A 133 16.56 -10.86 -14.80
C ARG A 133 17.80 -11.73 -14.53
N LYS A 134 18.50 -11.49 -13.43
CA LYS A 134 19.47 -12.46 -12.92
C LYS A 134 18.71 -13.63 -12.32
N LEU A 135 18.69 -14.75 -13.04
CA LEU A 135 18.19 -16.01 -12.52
C LEU A 135 19.19 -16.47 -11.44
N PHE A 136 18.84 -16.28 -10.18
CA PHE A 136 19.58 -16.86 -9.07
C PHE A 136 19.22 -18.34 -8.99
N ASP A 137 20.23 -19.18 -9.15
CA ASP A 137 20.09 -20.62 -9.03
C ASP A 137 19.93 -21.03 -7.54
N MET A 138 19.74 -22.32 -7.28
CA MET A 138 19.54 -22.81 -5.91
C MET A 138 20.83 -22.73 -5.06
N ALA A 139 22.00 -22.60 -5.68
CA ALA A 139 23.27 -22.42 -4.99
C ALA A 139 23.47 -20.95 -4.57
N ASP A 140 23.10 -20.01 -5.44
CA ASP A 140 23.13 -18.57 -5.15
C ASP A 140 22.24 -18.17 -3.97
N ARG A 141 21.15 -18.92 -3.74
CA ARG A 141 20.20 -18.72 -2.63
C ARG A 141 20.66 -19.29 -1.29
N ARG A 142 21.76 -20.03 -1.26
CA ARG A 142 22.30 -20.70 -0.06
C ARG A 142 23.55 -20.03 0.50
N ALA A 143 24.06 -19.00 -0.18
CA ALA A 143 25.24 -18.22 0.22
C ALA A 143 24.88 -17.05 1.15
#